data_AF-T2JM39-F1
#
_entry.id   AF-T2JM39-F1
#
_cell.length_a   1.000
_cell.length_b   1.000
_cell.length_c   1.000
_cell.angle_alpha   90.00
_cell.angle_beta   90.00
_cell.angle_gamma   90.00
#
_symmetry.space_group_name_H-M   'P 1'
#
loop_
_entity.id
_entity.type
_entity.pdbx_description
1 polymer ?
#
loop_
_entity_poly.entity_id
_entity_poly.type
_entity_poly.pdbx_seq_one_letter_code
_entity_poly.pdbx_strand_id
1 'polypeptide(L)'
;MCRHHSLFLGGTLAAIFLHTLALPVNSAPEPEVLENNPKAIVDEIWQIVNNEFVNPDFNRVNWQEKRRELLSQDYDSPKQAYKAIREALEDLSDPYTRFLPPNEFSVLTSQTVGEVSGIGVRLAIDKRTSEIYIVEAVKNSPAINAGLKRGDRLIRINGKPTALMSIEQAKEALAGELGTEVSLQLSRRNKGVFQVTLERAQIEIPAVTYNLQEDGSHRIGYIKLDEFSSHATEQMKLAIEDLGQQEVSGYVLDLRGNPGGLLFASVDIARLWLKKRRNCQYS
;
A
#
# COMPACT_ATOMS: atom_id res chain seq x y z
N MET A 1 28.19 64.16 59.14
CA MET A 1 29.01 63.18 59.89
C MET A 1 29.69 62.27 58.90
N CYS A 2 31.02 62.33 58.86
CA CYS A 2 31.91 61.53 58.02
C CYS A 2 31.85 60.04 58.39
N ARG A 3 32.06 59.15 57.40
CA ARG A 3 33.30 58.37 57.30
C ARG A 3 33.37 57.54 56.01
N HIS A 4 34.52 57.66 55.36
CA HIS A 4 35.06 56.73 54.37
C HIS A 4 35.22 55.31 54.92
N HIS A 5 35.05 54.31 54.05
CA HIS A 5 36.13 53.37 53.75
C HIS A 5 35.95 52.78 52.35
N SER A 6 37.07 52.69 51.66
CA SER A 6 37.28 52.16 50.32
C SER A 6 37.95 50.79 50.41
N LEU A 7 37.81 50.00 49.32
CA LEU A 7 38.80 49.12 48.68
C LEU A 7 38.48 47.62 48.50
N PHE A 8 38.83 47.23 47.26
CA PHE A 8 39.33 45.95 46.71
C PHE A 8 38.39 44.88 46.14
N LEU A 9 38.41 44.85 44.80
CA LEU A 9 38.58 43.74 43.85
C LEU A 9 38.24 42.31 44.28
N GLY A 10 37.50 41.65 43.38
CA GLY A 10 37.53 40.20 43.24
C GLY A 10 36.39 39.68 42.37
N GLY A 11 36.44 39.98 41.07
CA GLY A 11 35.49 39.39 40.11
C GLY A 11 35.73 37.88 40.00
N THR A 12 34.69 37.09 40.25
CA THR A 12 34.59 35.71 39.77
C THR A 12 33.21 35.55 39.11
N LEU A 13 33.23 35.34 37.79
CA LEU A 13 32.07 34.93 37.02
C LEU A 13 31.67 33.53 37.46
N ALA A 14 30.56 33.41 38.20
CA ALA A 14 29.92 32.14 38.45
C ALA A 14 29.23 31.67 37.15
N ALA A 15 29.87 30.74 36.43
CA ALA A 15 29.23 30.04 35.32
C ALA A 15 28.19 29.07 35.88
N ILE A 16 26.91 29.44 35.74
CA ILE A 16 25.78 28.56 36.06
C ILE A 16 25.69 27.52 34.93
N PHE A 17 26.21 26.31 35.16
CA PHE A 17 25.91 25.15 34.33
C PHE A 17 24.48 24.69 34.63
N LEU A 18 23.51 25.13 33.83
CA LEU A 18 22.21 24.46 33.76
C LEU A 18 22.45 23.06 33.19
N HIS A 19 22.52 22.05 34.05
CA HIS A 19 22.35 20.66 33.63
C HIS A 19 20.88 20.48 33.28
N THR A 20 20.54 20.62 32.00
CA THR A 20 19.29 20.06 31.47
C THR A 20 19.37 18.54 31.64
N LEU A 21 18.69 18.02 32.66
CA LEU A 21 18.36 16.59 32.72
C LEU A 21 17.49 16.28 31.50
N ALA A 22 18.11 15.80 30.43
CA ALA A 22 17.42 15.11 29.38
C ALA A 22 16.84 13.83 29.99
N LEU A 23 15.54 13.84 30.25
CA LEU A 23 14.81 12.60 30.51
C LEU A 23 15.04 11.70 29.29
N PRO A 24 15.34 10.40 29.48
CA PRO A 24 15.43 9.49 28.35
C PRO A 24 14.06 9.46 27.68
N VAL A 25 13.97 10.06 26.49
CA VAL A 25 12.86 9.80 25.58
C VAL A 25 12.93 8.30 25.30
N ASN A 26 11.90 7.59 25.73
CA ASN A 26 11.73 6.18 25.42
C ASN A 26 11.48 6.11 23.90
N SER A 27 12.55 6.07 23.11
CA SER A 27 12.47 5.84 21.68
C SER A 27 11.92 4.43 21.50
N ALA A 28 10.77 4.31 20.82
CA ALA A 28 10.36 3.03 20.28
C ALA A 28 11.54 2.42 19.50
N PRO A 29 11.79 1.11 19.62
CA PRO A 29 12.89 0.48 18.89
C PRO A 29 12.73 0.73 17.38
N GLU A 30 13.83 1.09 16.72
CA GLU A 30 13.85 1.29 15.26
C GLU A 30 13.46 -0.02 14.55
N PRO A 31 12.67 0.04 13.46
CA PRO A 31 12.12 -1.14 12.77
C PRO A 31 13.20 -2.14 12.29
N GLU A 32 14.43 -1.68 12.04
CA GLU A 32 15.57 -2.54 11.65
C GLU A 32 16.07 -3.49 12.75
N VAL A 33 15.85 -3.17 14.03
CA VAL A 33 16.31 -3.98 15.17
C VAL A 33 15.40 -5.19 15.40
N LEU A 34 14.12 -5.07 15.06
CA LEU A 34 13.12 -6.13 15.23
C LEU A 34 13.27 -7.23 14.18
N GLU A 35 13.61 -6.89 12.93
CA GLU A 35 13.77 -7.88 11.86
C GLU A 35 14.89 -8.92 12.15
N ASN A 36 15.85 -8.58 13.00
CA ASN A 36 17.01 -9.42 13.32
C ASN A 36 16.87 -10.23 14.63
N ASN A 37 15.74 -10.13 15.34
CA ASN A 37 15.48 -10.93 16.55
C ASN A 37 14.14 -11.68 16.46
N PRO A 38 14.15 -12.93 15.97
CA PRO A 38 12.94 -13.73 15.80
C PRO A 38 12.09 -13.89 17.07
N LYS A 39 12.71 -13.99 18.26
CA LYS A 39 11.95 -14.07 19.53
C LYS A 39 11.27 -12.76 19.88
N ALA A 40 11.90 -11.62 19.61
CA ALA A 40 11.30 -10.31 19.83
C ALA A 40 10.06 -10.09 18.95
N ILE A 41 10.12 -10.51 17.69
CA ILE A 41 8.96 -10.46 16.77
C ILE A 41 7.78 -11.24 17.33
N VAL A 42 8.02 -12.47 17.79
CA VAL A 42 6.96 -13.32 18.37
C VAL A 42 6.36 -12.69 19.61
N ASP A 43 7.19 -12.11 20.50
CA ASP A 43 6.70 -11.44 21.70
C ASP A 43 5.85 -10.21 21.37
N GLU A 44 6.29 -9.39 20.42
CA GLU A 44 5.56 -8.19 19.99
C GLU A 44 4.19 -8.54 19.40
N ILE A 45 4.13 -9.51 18.49
CA ILE A 45 2.86 -9.95 17.90
C ILE A 45 1.93 -10.50 18.99
N TRP A 46 2.46 -11.30 19.91
CA TRP A 46 1.69 -11.81 21.03
C TRP A 46 1.14 -10.66 21.91
N GLN A 47 1.94 -9.63 22.19
CA GLN A 47 1.53 -8.46 22.98
C GLN A 47 0.40 -7.68 22.29
N ILE A 48 0.49 -7.47 20.98
CA ILE A 48 -0.56 -6.81 20.19
C ILE A 48 -1.88 -7.58 20.33
N VAL A 49 -1.86 -8.90 20.10
CA VAL A 49 -3.06 -9.73 20.23
C VAL A 49 -3.58 -9.74 21.66
N ASN A 50 -2.70 -9.80 22.66
CA ASN A 50 -3.10 -9.75 24.06
C ASN A 50 -3.86 -8.46 24.43
N ASN A 51 -3.56 -7.34 23.76
CA ASN A 51 -4.14 -6.04 24.08
C ASN A 51 -5.37 -5.71 23.21
N GLU A 52 -5.39 -6.15 21.96
CA GLU A 52 -6.36 -5.71 20.94
C GLU A 52 -7.37 -6.78 20.52
N PHE A 53 -7.20 -8.05 20.94
CA PHE A 53 -8.11 -9.11 20.51
C PHE A 53 -9.53 -8.86 21.01
N VAL A 54 -10.50 -8.98 20.10
CA VAL A 54 -11.89 -8.58 20.33
C VAL A 54 -12.60 -9.40 21.42
N ASN A 55 -12.20 -10.66 21.61
CA ASN A 55 -12.73 -11.51 22.67
C ASN A 55 -11.76 -11.57 23.86
N PRO A 56 -12.10 -10.97 25.02
CA PRO A 56 -11.22 -10.94 26.19
C PRO A 56 -10.83 -12.31 26.76
N ASP A 57 -11.60 -13.36 26.46
CA ASP A 57 -11.33 -14.74 26.90
C ASP A 57 -10.53 -15.55 25.85
N PHE A 58 -10.02 -14.92 24.78
CA PHE A 58 -9.22 -15.56 23.73
C PHE A 58 -9.85 -16.85 23.18
N ASN A 59 -11.18 -16.89 23.10
CA ASN A 59 -11.94 -18.10 22.72
C ASN A 59 -11.59 -19.34 23.58
N ARG A 60 -11.38 -19.14 24.88
CA ARG A 60 -11.01 -20.13 25.90
C ARG A 60 -9.59 -20.69 25.77
N VAL A 61 -8.74 -20.06 24.96
CA VAL A 61 -7.31 -20.39 24.87
C VAL A 61 -6.58 -19.74 26.03
N ASN A 62 -5.70 -20.51 26.70
CA ASN A 62 -4.80 -19.94 27.71
C ASN A 62 -3.66 -19.16 27.03
N TRP A 63 -3.95 -17.90 26.64
CA TRP A 63 -3.04 -17.09 25.84
C TRP A 63 -1.72 -16.78 26.55
N GLN A 64 -1.72 -16.74 27.89
CA GLN A 64 -0.51 -16.55 28.70
C GLN A 64 0.39 -17.79 28.71
N GLU A 65 -0.18 -19.00 28.69
CA GLU A 65 0.62 -20.22 28.49
C GLU A 65 1.18 -20.25 27.06
N LYS A 66 0.38 -19.89 26.07
CA LYS A 66 0.85 -19.84 24.68
C LYS A 66 2.08 -18.93 24.52
N ARG A 67 2.12 -17.80 25.24
CA ARG A 67 3.31 -16.94 25.30
C ARG A 67 4.54 -17.68 25.82
N ARG A 68 4.40 -18.42 26.92
CA ARG A 68 5.52 -19.17 27.52
C ARG A 68 6.04 -20.22 26.55
N GLU A 69 5.15 -20.98 25.92
CA GLU A 69 5.49 -21.96 24.89
C GLU A 69 6.29 -21.29 23.76
N LEU A 70 5.76 -20.19 23.20
CA LEU A 70 6.38 -19.45 22.11
C LEU A 70 7.77 -18.89 22.47
N LEU A 71 7.96 -18.34 23.67
CA LEU A 71 9.24 -17.77 24.09
C LEU A 71 10.27 -18.81 24.52
N SER A 72 9.82 -20.02 24.88
CA SER A 72 10.70 -21.14 25.22
C SER A 72 11.38 -21.77 23.99
N GLN A 73 10.82 -21.58 22.80
CA GLN A 73 11.38 -22.09 21.55
C GLN A 73 12.57 -21.25 21.07
N ASP A 74 13.51 -21.90 20.38
CA ASP A 74 14.57 -21.24 19.64
C ASP A 74 14.21 -21.14 18.16
N TYR A 75 14.49 -19.98 17.56
CA TYR A 75 14.16 -19.70 16.16
C TYR A 75 15.45 -19.34 15.41
N ASP A 76 15.80 -20.16 14.42
CA ASP A 76 17.00 -19.93 13.59
C ASP A 76 16.80 -18.83 12.56
N SER A 77 15.54 -18.43 12.31
CA SER A 77 15.20 -17.42 11.31
C SER A 77 13.85 -16.74 11.59
N PRO A 78 13.63 -15.51 11.07
CA PRO A 78 12.32 -14.86 11.13
C PRO A 78 11.20 -15.70 10.53
N LYS A 79 11.50 -16.48 9.49
CA LYS A 79 10.52 -17.37 8.84
C LYS A 79 10.00 -18.48 9.78
N GLN A 80 10.85 -19.00 10.66
CA GLN A 80 10.41 -19.96 11.69
C GLN A 80 9.52 -19.28 12.73
N ALA A 81 9.90 -18.08 13.19
CA ALA A 81 9.08 -17.26 14.09
C ALA A 81 7.70 -16.94 13.50
N TYR A 82 7.63 -16.52 12.23
CA TYR A 82 6.38 -16.27 11.51
C TYR A 82 5.47 -17.49 11.43
N LYS A 83 6.07 -18.68 11.28
CA LYS A 83 5.31 -19.93 11.26
C LYS A 83 4.74 -20.24 12.65
N ALA A 84 5.56 -20.17 13.70
CA ALA A 84 5.14 -20.46 15.07
C ALA A 84 4.01 -19.54 15.55
N ILE A 85 4.12 -18.23 15.27
CA ILE A 85 3.05 -17.30 15.65
C ILE A 85 1.78 -17.53 14.83
N ARG A 86 1.88 -17.89 13.54
CA ARG A 86 0.70 -18.21 12.72
C ARG A 86 -0.05 -19.41 13.28
N GLU A 87 0.65 -20.48 13.64
CA GLU A 87 0.06 -21.66 14.29
C GLU A 87 -0.60 -21.29 15.63
N ALA A 88 0.04 -20.43 16.44
CA ALA A 88 -0.55 -19.97 17.69
C ALA A 88 -1.83 -19.13 17.49
N LEU A 89 -1.93 -18.33 16.42
CA LEU A 89 -3.14 -17.57 16.11
C LEU A 89 -4.29 -18.47 15.63
N GLU A 90 -4.00 -19.59 14.98
CA GLU A 90 -5.02 -20.57 14.57
C GLU A 90 -5.76 -21.17 15.78
N ASP A 91 -5.07 -21.35 16.92
CA ASP A 91 -5.69 -21.82 18.18
C ASP A 91 -6.84 -20.90 18.64
N LEU A 92 -6.76 -19.60 18.34
CA LEU A 92 -7.82 -18.63 18.66
C LEU A 92 -9.10 -18.91 17.89
N SER A 93 -9.10 -19.75 16.86
CA SER A 93 -10.30 -20.12 16.08
C SER A 93 -11.07 -18.91 15.50
N ASP A 94 -10.37 -17.81 15.25
CA ASP A 94 -10.92 -16.63 14.57
C ASP A 94 -10.32 -16.54 13.15
N PRO A 95 -11.11 -16.78 12.09
CA PRO A 95 -10.60 -16.77 10.71
C PRO A 95 -10.11 -15.40 10.23
N TYR A 96 -10.42 -14.31 10.95
CA TYR A 96 -9.99 -12.97 10.61
C TYR A 96 -8.70 -12.55 11.32
N THR A 97 -8.30 -13.26 12.38
CA THR A 97 -7.03 -13.02 13.08
C THR A 97 -5.91 -13.81 12.43
N ARG A 98 -5.04 -13.12 11.70
CA ARG A 98 -3.90 -13.74 11.01
C ARG A 98 -2.68 -12.85 11.02
N PHE A 99 -1.52 -13.48 11.02
CA PHE A 99 -0.25 -12.80 10.79
C PHE A 99 0.04 -12.68 9.28
N LEU A 100 0.41 -11.48 8.85
CA LEU A 100 0.87 -11.19 7.49
C LEU A 100 2.38 -10.90 7.52
N PRO A 101 3.22 -11.75 6.88
CA PRO A 101 4.62 -11.42 6.69
C PRO A 101 4.78 -10.16 5.81
N PRO A 102 5.93 -9.47 5.85
CA PRO A 102 6.12 -8.17 5.21
C PRO A 102 5.72 -8.12 3.72
N ASN A 103 6.01 -9.18 2.96
CA ASN A 103 5.63 -9.28 1.56
C ASN A 103 4.10 -9.40 1.35
N GLU A 104 3.41 -10.21 2.16
CA GLU A 104 1.95 -10.32 2.11
C GLU A 104 1.28 -9.00 2.56
N PHE A 105 1.84 -8.36 3.59
CA PHE A 105 1.35 -7.06 4.09
C PHE A 105 1.54 -5.95 3.05
N SER A 106 2.68 -5.91 2.36
CA SER A 106 2.94 -4.97 1.27
C SER A 106 1.93 -5.12 0.14
N VAL A 107 1.62 -6.36 -0.27
CA VAL A 107 0.61 -6.64 -1.30
C VAL A 107 -0.77 -6.13 -0.86
N LEU A 108 -1.20 -6.44 0.37
CA LEU A 108 -2.49 -5.97 0.91
C LEU A 108 -2.55 -4.44 0.98
N THR A 109 -1.47 -3.79 1.40
CA THR A 109 -1.38 -2.33 1.51
C THR A 109 -1.48 -1.69 0.12
N SER A 110 -0.74 -2.20 -0.88
CA SER A 110 -0.84 -1.70 -2.25
C SER A 110 -2.24 -1.87 -2.86
N GLN A 111 -2.93 -2.98 -2.56
CA GLN A 111 -4.32 -3.19 -2.98
C GLN A 111 -5.27 -2.15 -2.39
N THR A 112 -5.22 -1.94 -1.08
CA THR A 112 -6.10 -0.98 -0.39
C THR A 112 -5.84 0.47 -0.79
N VAL A 113 -4.57 0.83 -1.04
CA VAL A 113 -4.23 2.14 -1.61
C VAL A 113 -4.70 2.25 -3.06
N GLY A 114 -4.82 1.12 -3.78
CA GLY A 114 -5.19 1.09 -5.20
C GLY A 114 -4.08 1.57 -6.11
N GLU A 115 -2.82 1.38 -5.70
CA GLU A 115 -1.66 1.95 -6.37
C GLU A 115 -0.53 0.95 -6.50
N VAL A 116 0.22 1.08 -7.60
CA VAL A 116 1.45 0.31 -7.83
C VAL A 116 2.58 1.28 -8.13
N SER A 117 3.74 1.06 -7.50
CA SER A 117 4.96 1.76 -7.88
C SER A 117 5.59 1.12 -9.12
N GLY A 118 5.83 1.93 -10.15
CA GLY A 118 6.49 1.46 -11.37
C GLY A 118 6.34 2.47 -12.51
N ILE A 119 6.33 1.96 -13.74
CA ILE A 119 6.23 2.81 -14.94
C ILE A 119 4.89 2.73 -15.67
N GLY A 120 4.01 1.79 -15.31
CA GLY A 120 2.64 1.73 -15.81
C GLY A 120 2.51 1.07 -17.16
N VAL A 121 3.03 -0.14 -17.31
CA VAL A 121 2.89 -0.94 -18.52
C VAL A 121 2.27 -2.29 -18.22
N ARG A 122 1.43 -2.77 -19.13
CA ARG A 122 1.02 -4.17 -19.19
C ARG A 122 1.88 -4.88 -20.23
N LEU A 123 2.48 -5.98 -19.81
CA LEU A 123 3.36 -6.80 -20.64
C LEU A 123 2.65 -8.07 -21.09
N ALA A 124 3.08 -8.61 -22.23
CA ALA A 124 2.80 -9.98 -22.65
C ALA A 124 4.05 -10.60 -23.28
N ILE A 125 4.05 -11.92 -23.35
CA ILE A 125 5.06 -12.69 -24.08
C ILE A 125 4.46 -13.15 -25.40
N ASP A 126 5.19 -12.92 -26.49
CA ASP A 126 4.87 -13.54 -27.78
C ASP A 126 5.22 -15.03 -27.70
N LYS A 127 4.21 -15.91 -27.80
CA LYS A 127 4.40 -17.36 -27.65
C LYS A 127 5.29 -17.98 -28.73
N ARG A 128 5.51 -17.30 -29.86
CA ARG A 128 6.31 -17.81 -30.98
C ARG A 128 7.76 -17.35 -30.88
N THR A 129 8.00 -16.13 -30.42
CA THR A 129 9.36 -15.57 -30.33
C THR A 129 9.92 -15.55 -28.92
N SER A 130 9.09 -15.82 -27.90
CA SER A 130 9.39 -15.64 -26.47
C SER A 130 9.82 -14.23 -26.09
N GLU A 131 9.49 -13.24 -26.93
CA GLU A 131 9.84 -11.84 -26.70
C GLU A 131 8.77 -11.16 -25.83
N ILE A 132 9.22 -10.33 -24.88
CA ILE A 132 8.34 -9.50 -24.05
C ILE A 132 7.99 -8.22 -24.82
N TYR A 133 6.71 -7.87 -24.87
CA TYR A 133 6.22 -6.65 -25.51
C TYR A 133 5.16 -5.95 -24.66
N ILE A 134 5.02 -4.64 -24.90
CA ILE A 134 4.01 -3.80 -24.26
C ILE A 134 2.67 -4.05 -24.94
N VAL A 135 1.67 -4.47 -24.17
CA VAL A 135 0.28 -4.59 -24.61
C VAL A 135 -0.43 -3.25 -24.48
N GLU A 136 -0.16 -2.54 -23.39
CA GLU A 136 -0.83 -1.30 -23.02
C GLU A 136 0.08 -0.48 -22.11
N ALA A 137 0.10 0.84 -22.30
CA ALA A 137 0.62 1.79 -21.33
C ALA A 137 -0.56 2.40 -20.58
N VAL A 138 -0.52 2.35 -19.25
CA VAL A 138 -1.61 2.81 -18.39
C VAL A 138 -1.75 4.33 -18.52
N LYS A 139 -2.98 4.84 -18.50
CA LYS A 139 -3.25 6.29 -18.52
C LYS A 139 -2.57 6.97 -17.33
N ASN A 140 -2.12 8.21 -17.50
CA ASN A 140 -1.44 9.00 -16.45
C ASN A 140 -0.16 8.37 -15.87
N SER A 141 0.49 7.44 -16.59
CA SER A 141 1.73 6.79 -16.15
C SER A 141 3.00 7.39 -16.77
N PRO A 142 4.18 7.15 -16.18
CA PRO A 142 5.45 7.49 -16.82
C PRO A 142 5.58 6.91 -18.23
N ALA A 143 5.11 5.68 -18.46
CA ALA A 143 5.20 5.00 -19.74
C ALA A 143 4.39 5.70 -20.86
N ILE A 144 3.16 6.12 -20.57
CA ILE A 144 2.35 6.81 -21.58
C ILE A 144 2.94 8.20 -21.89
N ASN A 145 3.45 8.90 -20.88
CA ASN A 145 4.10 10.21 -21.02
C ASN A 145 5.40 10.11 -21.84
N ALA A 146 6.15 9.02 -21.68
CA ALA A 146 7.33 8.73 -22.48
C ALA A 146 7.01 8.23 -23.91
N GLY A 147 5.73 8.13 -24.27
CA GLY A 147 5.28 7.73 -25.60
C GLY A 147 5.52 6.26 -25.91
N LEU A 148 5.55 5.39 -24.88
CA LEU A 148 5.53 3.94 -25.05
C LEU A 148 4.18 3.51 -25.62
N LYS A 149 4.20 2.53 -26.53
CA LYS A 149 3.03 2.13 -27.30
C LYS A 149 2.87 0.62 -27.30
N ARG A 150 1.63 0.19 -27.54
CA ARG A 150 1.32 -1.21 -27.83
C ARG A 150 2.20 -1.73 -28.97
N GLY A 151 2.77 -2.91 -28.78
CA GLY A 151 3.66 -3.58 -29.73
C GLY A 151 5.12 -3.15 -29.64
N ASP A 152 5.48 -2.23 -28.74
CA ASP A 152 6.90 -1.98 -28.43
C ASP A 152 7.49 -3.22 -27.77
N ARG A 153 8.54 -3.78 -28.38
CA ARG A 153 9.26 -4.92 -27.85
C ARG A 153 10.30 -4.48 -26.85
N LEU A 154 10.30 -5.07 -25.67
CA LEU A 154 11.26 -4.79 -24.61
C LEU A 154 12.52 -5.64 -24.82
N ILE A 155 13.68 -5.01 -25.01
CA ILE A 155 14.97 -5.67 -25.29
C ILE A 155 15.87 -5.68 -24.04
N ARG A 156 15.89 -4.59 -23.26
CA ARG A 156 16.64 -4.50 -22.00
C ARG A 156 15.90 -3.68 -20.96
N ILE A 157 16.12 -4.06 -19.69
CA ILE A 157 15.76 -3.29 -18.50
C ILE A 157 17.04 -3.09 -17.70
N ASN A 158 17.43 -1.84 -17.44
CA ASN A 158 18.67 -1.48 -16.74
C ASN A 158 19.90 -2.20 -17.30
N GLY A 159 20.01 -2.25 -18.63
CA GLY A 159 21.11 -2.91 -19.34
C GLY A 159 21.02 -4.45 -19.39
N LYS A 160 20.14 -5.09 -18.60
CA LYS A 160 19.96 -6.55 -18.59
C LYS A 160 19.06 -7.01 -19.74
N PRO A 161 19.47 -8.01 -20.55
CA PRO A 161 18.63 -8.56 -21.61
C PRO A 161 17.32 -9.18 -21.09
N THR A 162 16.20 -8.82 -21.69
CA THR A 162 14.89 -9.41 -21.37
C THR A 162 14.69 -10.80 -21.94
N ALA A 163 15.49 -11.21 -22.93
CA ALA A 163 15.42 -12.54 -23.55
C ALA A 163 15.65 -13.69 -22.54
N LEU A 164 16.28 -13.42 -21.41
CA LEU A 164 16.53 -14.38 -20.33
C LEU A 164 15.58 -14.20 -19.13
N MET A 165 14.63 -13.26 -19.22
CA MET A 165 13.70 -12.95 -18.15
C MET A 165 12.36 -13.63 -18.38
N SER A 166 11.78 -14.16 -17.31
CA SER A 166 10.33 -14.40 -17.27
C SER A 166 9.57 -13.07 -17.25
N ILE A 167 8.28 -13.10 -17.59
CA ILE A 167 7.42 -11.92 -17.50
C ILE A 167 7.34 -11.37 -16.07
N GLU A 168 7.39 -12.24 -15.06
CA GLU A 168 7.37 -11.81 -13.65
C GLU A 168 8.67 -11.11 -13.25
N GLN A 169 9.83 -11.64 -13.66
CA GLN A 169 11.12 -10.95 -13.46
C GLN A 169 11.17 -9.60 -14.17
N ALA A 170 10.57 -9.49 -15.36
CA ALA A 170 10.47 -8.21 -16.06
C ALA A 170 9.56 -7.24 -15.29
N LYS A 171 8.39 -7.66 -14.80
CA LYS A 171 7.51 -6.82 -13.98
C LYS A 171 8.21 -6.34 -12.72
N GLU A 172 8.90 -7.23 -12.01
CA GLU A 172 9.66 -6.90 -10.80
C GLU A 172 10.78 -5.88 -11.08
N ALA A 173 11.49 -6.03 -12.20
CA ALA A 173 12.53 -5.08 -12.60
C ALA A 173 11.98 -3.70 -13.02
N LEU A 174 10.76 -3.64 -13.54
CA LEU A 174 10.06 -2.40 -13.88
C LEU A 174 9.41 -1.73 -12.67
N ALA A 175 9.00 -2.53 -11.69
CA ALA A 175 8.68 -2.06 -10.35
C ALA A 175 9.95 -1.61 -9.62
N GLY A 176 9.77 -0.97 -8.48
CA GLY A 176 10.86 -0.46 -7.65
C GLY A 176 10.42 0.72 -6.81
N GLU A 177 11.36 1.30 -6.08
CA GLU A 177 11.10 2.45 -5.20
C GLU A 177 10.64 3.68 -6.00
N LEU A 178 9.69 4.41 -5.43
CA LEU A 178 9.15 5.64 -5.98
C LEU A 178 10.27 6.67 -6.20
N GLY A 179 10.26 7.37 -7.33
CA GLY A 179 11.26 8.38 -7.69
C GLY A 179 12.59 7.83 -8.22
N THR A 180 12.79 6.51 -8.20
CA THR A 180 13.98 5.90 -8.82
C THR A 180 13.82 5.75 -10.32
N GLU A 181 14.92 5.77 -11.06
CA GLU A 181 14.88 5.62 -12.51
C GLU A 181 14.98 4.16 -12.99
N VAL A 182 14.38 3.89 -14.15
CA VAL A 182 14.57 2.66 -14.91
C VAL A 182 14.87 2.98 -16.36
N SER A 183 15.92 2.36 -16.91
CA SER A 183 16.30 2.54 -18.30
C SER A 183 15.88 1.35 -19.15
N LEU A 184 15.09 1.62 -20.18
CA LEU A 184 14.56 0.63 -21.11
C LEU A 184 15.18 0.77 -22.47
N GLN A 185 15.58 -0.36 -23.06
CA GLN A 185 15.86 -0.46 -24.48
C GLN A 185 14.69 -1.19 -25.16
N LEU A 186 14.08 -0.53 -26.14
CA LEU A 186 12.87 -1.00 -26.82
C LEU A 186 13.09 -1.06 -28.33
N SER A 187 12.28 -1.85 -29.03
CA SER A 187 12.21 -1.84 -30.50
C SER A 187 10.77 -1.65 -30.97
N ARG A 188 10.60 -0.75 -31.95
CA ARG A 188 9.31 -0.46 -32.59
C ARG A 188 9.48 -0.54 -34.09
N ARG A 189 8.54 -1.22 -34.77
CA ARG A 189 8.59 -1.50 -36.22
C ARG A 189 8.98 -0.29 -37.09
N ASN A 190 8.46 0.89 -36.77
CA ASN A 190 8.66 2.12 -37.56
C ASN A 190 9.75 3.05 -37.00
N LYS A 191 10.40 2.71 -35.89
CA LYS A 191 11.40 3.55 -35.21
C LYS A 191 12.75 2.83 -35.02
N GLY A 192 12.80 1.51 -35.17
CA GLY A 192 13.99 0.72 -34.84
C GLY A 192 14.18 0.59 -33.33
N VAL A 193 15.42 0.43 -32.90
CA VAL A 193 15.79 0.35 -31.48
C VAL A 193 15.94 1.76 -30.90
N PHE A 194 15.38 1.99 -29.72
CA PHE A 194 15.50 3.26 -29.01
C PHE A 194 15.56 3.02 -27.50
N GLN A 195 16.10 4.00 -26.77
CA GLN A 195 16.22 3.97 -25.33
C GLN A 195 15.32 5.03 -24.70
N VAL A 196 14.76 4.71 -23.54
CA VAL A 196 13.95 5.61 -22.72
C VAL A 196 14.34 5.39 -21.27
N THR A 197 14.61 6.47 -20.53
CA THR A 197 14.71 6.41 -19.07
C THR A 197 13.43 6.99 -18.49
N LEU A 198 12.84 6.29 -17.53
CA LEU A 198 11.60 6.68 -16.88
C LEU A 198 11.83 6.72 -15.37
N GLU A 199 11.28 7.73 -14.73
CA GLU A 199 11.15 7.77 -13.27
C GLU A 199 9.97 6.89 -12.85
N ARG A 200 10.16 6.06 -11.82
CA ARG A 200 9.08 5.27 -11.25
C ARG A 200 8.14 6.18 -10.48
N ALA A 201 6.87 6.09 -10.81
CA ALA A 201 5.82 6.84 -10.16
C ALA A 201 4.82 5.90 -9.51
N GLN A 202 4.00 6.49 -8.65
CA GLN A 202 2.82 5.86 -8.08
C GLN A 202 1.72 5.89 -9.14
N ILE A 203 1.16 4.72 -9.45
CA ILE A 203 0.21 4.57 -10.55
C ILE A 203 -1.09 4.06 -9.99
N GLU A 204 -2.10 4.90 -10.12
CA GLU A 204 -3.47 4.61 -9.74
C GLU A 204 -4.04 3.47 -10.61
N ILE A 205 -4.52 2.43 -9.94
CA ILE A 205 -5.30 1.36 -10.56
C ILE A 205 -6.76 1.81 -10.60
N PRO A 206 -7.42 1.77 -11.77
CA PRO A 206 -8.86 1.97 -11.84
C PRO A 206 -9.59 0.91 -11.02
N ALA A 207 -10.21 1.32 -9.92
CA ALA A 207 -11.11 0.52 -9.10
C ALA A 207 -12.55 0.54 -9.64
N VAL A 208 -12.90 1.56 -10.43
CA VAL A 208 -14.21 1.72 -11.07
C VAL A 208 -14.06 1.67 -12.60
N THR A 209 -14.87 0.84 -13.24
CA THR A 209 -15.05 0.84 -14.69
C THR A 209 -16.52 1.05 -15.01
N TYR A 210 -16.85 1.78 -16.09
CA TYR A 210 -18.23 2.09 -16.43
C TYR A 210 -18.44 2.20 -17.93
N ASN A 211 -19.66 1.91 -18.36
CA ASN A 211 -20.12 2.12 -19.73
C ASN A 211 -21.63 2.33 -19.79
N LEU A 212 -22.08 2.93 -20.89
CA LEU A 212 -23.49 3.00 -21.24
C LEU A 212 -23.92 1.66 -21.86
N GLN A 213 -25.01 1.10 -21.37
CA GLN A 213 -25.70 -0.05 -21.94
C GLN A 213 -27.03 0.40 -22.52
N GLU A 214 -27.32 0.04 -23.77
CA GLU A 214 -28.59 0.30 -24.42
C GLU A 214 -29.43 -0.98 -24.44
N ASP A 215 -30.59 -0.95 -23.78
CA ASP A 215 -31.56 -2.04 -23.79
C ASP A 215 -32.92 -1.51 -24.26
N GLY A 216 -33.16 -1.65 -25.57
CA GLY A 216 -34.35 -1.09 -26.23
C GLY A 216 -34.38 0.44 -26.12
N SER A 217 -35.38 0.98 -25.43
CA SER A 217 -35.52 2.42 -25.18
C SER A 217 -34.84 2.90 -23.89
N HIS A 218 -34.23 2.00 -23.11
CA HIS A 218 -33.61 2.33 -21.84
C HIS A 218 -32.10 2.48 -21.99
N ARG A 219 -31.58 3.59 -21.47
CA ARG A 219 -30.15 3.88 -21.34
C ARG A 219 -29.73 3.56 -19.91
N ILE A 220 -28.94 2.52 -19.70
CA ILE A 220 -28.53 2.07 -18.37
C ILE A 220 -27.05 2.37 -18.17
N GLY A 221 -26.72 3.11 -17.11
CA GLY A 221 -25.35 3.31 -16.69
C GLY A 221 -24.84 2.10 -15.92
N TYR A 222 -24.01 1.28 -16.56
CA TYR A 222 -23.38 0.14 -15.89
C TYR A 222 -22.06 0.60 -15.27
N ILE A 223 -21.92 0.41 -13.96
CA ILE A 223 -20.71 0.73 -13.20
C ILE A 223 -20.29 -0.53 -12.45
N LYS A 224 -19.06 -0.98 -12.67
CA LYS A 224 -18.43 -2.06 -11.91
C LYS A 224 -17.41 -1.48 -10.96
N LEU A 225 -17.53 -1.81 -9.68
CA LEU A 225 -16.57 -1.47 -8.64
C LEU A 225 -15.82 -2.73 -8.22
N ASP A 226 -14.55 -2.83 -8.61
CA ASP A 226 -13.73 -4.01 -8.35
C ASP A 226 -13.22 -4.07 -6.90
N GLU A 227 -12.96 -2.92 -6.26
CA GLU A 227 -12.49 -2.85 -4.86
C GLU A 227 -12.75 -1.45 -4.26
N PHE A 228 -12.90 -1.35 -2.93
CA PHE A 228 -12.96 -0.08 -2.21
C PHE A 228 -11.56 0.48 -1.92
N SER A 229 -10.85 0.96 -2.95
CA SER A 229 -9.54 1.60 -2.80
C SER A 229 -9.63 3.08 -2.38
N SER A 230 -8.47 3.70 -2.11
CA SER A 230 -8.40 5.13 -1.74
C SER A 230 -8.97 6.06 -2.82
N HIS A 231 -8.84 5.68 -4.09
CA HIS A 231 -9.29 6.44 -5.27
C HIS A 231 -10.70 6.08 -5.73
N ALA A 232 -11.27 4.98 -5.22
CA ALA A 232 -12.56 4.45 -5.70
C ALA A 232 -13.72 5.45 -5.59
N THR A 233 -13.74 6.27 -4.54
CA THR A 233 -14.79 7.28 -4.32
C THR A 233 -14.79 8.35 -5.43
N GLU A 234 -13.60 8.85 -5.79
CA GLU A 234 -13.47 9.87 -6.84
C GLU A 234 -13.81 9.27 -8.22
N GLN A 235 -13.28 8.09 -8.52
CA GLN A 235 -13.59 7.39 -9.77
C GLN A 235 -15.10 7.07 -9.90
N MET A 236 -15.77 6.68 -8.81
CA MET A 236 -17.22 6.45 -8.79
C MET A 236 -17.99 7.73 -9.07
N LYS A 237 -17.59 8.85 -8.46
CA LYS A 237 -18.22 10.15 -8.68
C LYS A 237 -18.12 10.55 -10.16
N LEU A 238 -16.94 10.43 -10.76
CA LEU A 238 -16.72 10.70 -12.19
C LEU A 238 -17.59 9.80 -13.08
N ALA A 239 -17.67 8.49 -12.77
CA ALA A 239 -18.52 7.56 -13.50
C ALA A 239 -20.01 7.95 -13.48
N ILE A 240 -20.53 8.35 -12.31
CA ILE A 240 -21.91 8.82 -12.15
C ILE A 240 -22.14 10.12 -12.91
N GLU A 241 -21.22 11.08 -12.85
CA GLU A 241 -21.32 12.36 -13.55
C GLU A 241 -21.33 12.17 -15.08
N ASP A 242 -20.40 11.37 -15.62
CA ASP A 242 -20.28 11.10 -17.05
C ASP A 242 -21.48 10.34 -17.63
N LEU A 243 -22.00 9.34 -16.89
CA LEU A 243 -23.20 8.61 -17.29
C LEU A 243 -24.46 9.45 -17.14
N GLY A 244 -24.51 10.33 -16.13
CA GLY A 244 -25.60 11.28 -15.93
C GLY A 244 -25.76 12.25 -17.11
N GLN A 245 -24.65 12.72 -17.69
CA GLN A 245 -24.64 13.55 -18.89
C GLN A 245 -25.18 12.82 -20.14
N GLN A 246 -25.15 11.48 -20.13
CA GLN A 246 -25.70 10.64 -21.19
C GLN A 246 -27.18 10.31 -20.98
N GLU A 247 -27.83 10.96 -20.00
CA GLU A 247 -29.26 10.85 -19.72
C GLU A 247 -29.73 9.39 -19.52
N VAL A 248 -28.98 8.65 -18.70
CA VAL A 248 -29.34 7.29 -18.30
C VAL A 248 -30.65 7.27 -17.51
N SER A 249 -31.49 6.28 -17.77
CA SER A 249 -32.74 6.00 -17.06
C SER A 249 -32.50 5.40 -15.67
N GLY A 250 -31.31 4.83 -15.43
CA GLY A 250 -30.93 4.22 -14.17
C GLY A 250 -29.50 3.68 -14.19
N TYR A 251 -29.05 3.20 -13.03
CA TYR A 251 -27.71 2.65 -12.85
C TYR A 251 -27.77 1.18 -12.43
N VAL A 252 -26.79 0.40 -12.88
CA VAL A 252 -26.47 -0.92 -12.34
C VAL A 252 -25.08 -0.80 -11.71
N LEU A 253 -25.02 -0.97 -10.38
CA LEU A 253 -23.77 -1.06 -9.64
C LEU A 253 -23.40 -2.54 -9.45
N ASP A 254 -22.43 -3.02 -10.20
CA ASP A 254 -21.90 -4.38 -10.08
C ASP A 254 -20.79 -4.42 -9.03
N LEU A 255 -21.08 -5.09 -7.91
CA LEU A 255 -20.14 -5.38 -6.81
C LEU A 255 -19.67 -6.84 -6.81
N ARG A 256 -20.01 -7.64 -7.83
CA ARG A 256 -19.63 -9.05 -7.87
C ARG A 256 -18.12 -9.18 -8.01
N GLY A 257 -17.54 -10.04 -7.18
CA GLY A 257 -16.09 -10.26 -7.14
C GLY A 257 -15.32 -9.18 -6.38
N ASN A 258 -16.00 -8.18 -5.79
CA ASN A 258 -15.39 -7.17 -4.94
C ASN A 258 -15.12 -7.76 -3.54
N PRO A 259 -13.86 -7.82 -3.08
CA PRO A 259 -13.51 -8.42 -1.78
C PRO A 259 -13.76 -7.48 -0.59
N GLY A 260 -14.13 -6.22 -0.82
CA GLY A 260 -14.18 -5.16 0.19
C GLY A 260 -13.09 -4.12 -0.06
N GLY A 261 -12.41 -3.72 1.01
CA GLY A 261 -11.37 -2.68 0.98
C GLY A 261 -11.56 -1.67 2.11
N LEU A 262 -11.23 -0.41 1.85
CA LEU A 262 -11.31 0.67 2.83
C LEU A 262 -12.76 0.95 3.24
N LEU A 263 -13.05 0.77 4.53
CA LEU A 263 -14.38 1.04 5.10
C LEU A 263 -14.84 2.47 4.81
N PHE A 264 -13.97 3.47 4.97
CA PHE A 264 -14.33 4.87 4.71
C PHE A 264 -14.70 5.12 3.26
N ALA A 265 -13.98 4.53 2.30
CA ALA A 265 -14.34 4.61 0.89
C ALA A 265 -15.73 3.98 0.62
N SER A 266 -16.05 2.87 1.28
CA SER A 266 -17.38 2.25 1.16
C SER A 266 -18.52 3.15 1.67
N VAL A 267 -18.30 3.84 2.80
CA VAL A 267 -19.26 4.79 3.35
C VAL A 267 -19.44 5.99 2.42
N ASP A 268 -18.33 6.52 1.88
CA ASP A 268 -18.38 7.68 0.99
C ASP A 268 -19.03 7.36 -0.35
N ILE A 269 -18.74 6.20 -0.94
CA ILE A 269 -19.44 5.71 -2.13
C ILE A 269 -20.94 5.53 -1.83
N ALA A 270 -21.32 4.94 -0.70
CA ALA A 270 -22.72 4.79 -0.33
C ALA A 270 -23.43 6.15 -0.22
N ARG A 271 -22.76 7.19 0.29
CA ARG A 271 -23.30 8.55 0.36
C ARG A 271 -23.58 9.17 -1.00
N LEU A 272 -22.89 8.76 -2.08
CA LEU A 272 -23.18 9.23 -3.44
C LEU A 272 -24.57 8.80 -3.93
N TRP A 273 -25.05 7.64 -3.45
CA TRP A 273 -26.34 7.06 -3.85
C TRP A 273 -27.50 7.46 -2.94
N LEU A 274 -27.20 7.86 -1.71
CA LEU A 274 -28.21 8.17 -0.70
C LEU A 274 -28.56 9.66 -0.70
N LYS A 275 -29.86 9.97 -0.73
CA LYS A 275 -30.33 11.34 -0.45
C LYS A 275 -29.87 11.75 0.94
N LYS A 276 -29.26 12.94 1.05
CA LYS A 276 -28.90 13.57 2.32
C LYS A 276 -30.14 13.62 3.21
N ARG A 277 -30.16 12.87 4.32
CA ARG A 277 -31.28 12.98 5.28
C ARG A 277 -31.25 14.39 5.85
N ARG A 278 -32.37 15.11 5.73
CA ARG A 278 -32.60 16.34 6.50
C ARG A 278 -32.44 15.97 7.97
N ASN A 279 -31.56 16.69 8.67
CA ASN A 279 -31.20 16.49 10.06
C ASN A 279 -32.38 15.99 10.90
N CYS A 280 -32.26 14.81 11.50
CA CYS A 280 -33.02 14.51 12.71
C CYS A 280 -32.45 15.43 13.79
N GLN A 281 -33.02 16.64 13.91
CA GLN A 281 -32.95 17.37 15.16
C GLN A 281 -33.68 16.51 16.19
N TYR A 282 -32.92 15.93 17.11
CA TYR A 282 -33.48 15.46 18.36
C TYR A 282 -33.94 16.71 19.11
N SER A 283 -35.26 16.88 19.19
CA SER A 283 -35.93 17.78 20.13
C SER A 283 -35.81 17.26 21.55
#